data_AF-A0A932M4M2-F1
#
_entry.id   AF-A0A932M4M2-F1
#
_cell.length_a   1.000
_cell.length_b   1.000
_cell.length_c   1.000
_cell.angle_alpha   90.00
_cell.angle_beta   90.00
_cell.angle_gamma   90.00
#
_symmetry.space_group_name_H-M   'P 1'
#
loop_
_entity.id
_entity.type
_entity.pdbx_description
1 polymer ?
#
loop_
_entity_poly.entity_id
_entity_poly.type
_entity_poly.pdbx_seq_one_letter_code
_entity_poly.pdbx_strand_id
1 'polypeptide(L)'
;MITDTVMDAIAHIEMHRQEMARETSVAAACSEALRKLHELLEGERQALQSHGAGPGHAANIEAVTAEIERVKRLASTGGKGAPPRHERGQQGRPARPTQPHYRARNKGRRTMGRSGGR
;
A
#
# COMPACT_ATOMS: atom_id res chain seq x y z
N MET A 1 15.60 12.94 -9.11
CA MET A 1 15.66 11.71 -8.28
C MET A 1 15.26 12.12 -6.87
N ILE A 2 14.46 11.32 -6.16
CA ILE A 2 14.11 11.64 -4.75
C ILE A 2 15.34 11.32 -3.90
N THR A 3 15.67 12.16 -2.92
CA THR A 3 16.79 11.91 -2.02
C THR A 3 16.39 10.88 -0.96
N ASP A 4 17.31 9.99 -0.59
CA ASP A 4 17.07 8.95 0.42
C ASP A 4 16.62 9.57 1.75
N THR A 5 17.17 10.73 2.11
CA THR A 5 16.78 11.50 3.30
C THR A 5 15.30 11.86 3.34
N VAL A 6 14.71 12.26 2.21
CA VAL A 6 13.28 12.61 2.13
C VAL A 6 12.42 11.36 2.12
N MET A 7 12.90 10.29 1.49
CA MET A 7 12.22 8.99 1.54
C MET A 7 12.15 8.45 2.97
N ASP A 8 13.27 8.51 3.70
CA ASP A 8 13.35 8.07 5.09
C ASP A 8 12.47 8.93 6.01
N ALA A 9 12.47 10.25 5.81
CA ALA A 9 11.61 11.15 6.56
C ALA A 9 10.12 10.84 6.33
N ILE A 10 9.71 10.62 5.08
CA ILE A 10 8.34 10.21 4.74
C ILE A 10 7.99 8.86 5.40
N ALA A 11 8.88 7.87 5.31
CA ALA A 11 8.67 6.55 5.90
C ALA A 11 8.53 6.62 7.44
N HIS A 12 9.38 7.44 8.09
CA HIS A 12 9.30 7.67 9.52
C HIS A 12 7.99 8.35 9.93
N ILE A 13 7.54 9.37 9.19
CA ILE A 13 6.25 10.04 9.46
C ILE A 13 5.09 9.06 9.31
N GLU A 14 5.11 8.20 8.29
CA GLU A 14 4.06 7.20 8.07
C GLU A 14 4.05 6.13 9.17
N MET A 15 5.23 5.66 9.60
CA MET A 15 5.36 4.72 10.72
C MET A 15 4.79 5.33 12.01
N HIS A 16 5.19 6.57 12.35
CA HIS A 16 4.69 7.29 13.51
C HIS A 16 3.17 7.51 13.45
N ARG A 17 2.62 7.82 12.26
CA ARG A 17 1.17 7.94 12.05
C ARG A 17 0.45 6.63 12.37
N GLN A 18 0.97 5.50 11.87
CA GLN A 18 0.36 4.19 12.12
C GLN A 18 0.41 3.79 13.58
N GLU A 19 1.51 4.11 14.27
CA GLU A 19 1.67 3.88 15.71
C GLU A 19 0.67 4.73 16.51
N MET A 20 0.64 6.05 16.27
CA MET A 20 -0.30 6.94 16.94
C MET A 20 -1.77 6.60 16.67
N ALA A 21 -2.09 6.09 15.47
CA ALA A 21 -3.45 5.68 15.15
C ALA A 21 -3.91 4.48 15.99
N ARG A 22 -2.98 3.67 16.52
CA ARG A 22 -3.28 2.56 17.46
C ARG A 22 -3.53 3.07 18.87
N GLU A 23 -2.84 4.13 19.28
CA GLU A 23 -2.91 4.68 20.63
C GLU A 23 -4.04 5.70 20.82
N THR A 24 -4.37 6.45 19.76
CA THR A 24 -5.29 7.59 19.82
C THR A 24 -6.47 7.41 18.87
N SER A 25 -6.52 8.17 17.78
CA SER A 25 -7.50 8.05 16.71
C SER A 25 -6.83 8.31 15.36
N VAL A 26 -7.40 7.73 14.30
CA VAL A 26 -6.93 7.95 12.92
C VAL A 26 -6.95 9.43 12.56
N ALA A 27 -7.95 10.20 13.03
CA ALA A 27 -8.06 11.63 12.75
C ALA A 27 -6.94 12.46 13.42
N ALA A 28 -6.62 12.15 14.68
CA ALA A 28 -5.50 12.80 15.39
C ALA A 28 -4.16 12.43 14.74
N ALA A 29 -3.95 11.15 14.42
CA ALA A 29 -2.74 10.68 13.76
C ALA A 29 -2.55 11.30 12.36
N CYS A 30 -3.62 11.39 11.55
CA CYS A 30 -3.55 12.05 10.26
C CYS A 30 -3.26 13.55 10.39
N SER A 31 -3.85 14.24 11.38
CA SER A 31 -3.58 15.66 11.63
C SER A 31 -2.10 15.90 11.97
N GLU A 32 -1.50 15.07 12.83
CA GLU A 32 -0.08 15.19 13.16
C GLU A 32 0.82 14.86 11.96
N ALA A 33 0.51 13.80 11.21
CA ALA A 33 1.27 13.43 10.02
C ALA A 33 1.22 14.54 8.96
N LEU A 34 0.06 15.16 8.73
CA LEU A 34 -0.07 16.29 7.81
C LEU A 34 0.78 17.48 8.25
N ARG A 35 0.82 17.80 9.55
CA ARG A 35 1.68 18.86 10.08
C ARG A 35 3.15 18.60 9.75
N LYS A 36 3.66 17.40 10.07
CA LYS A 36 5.06 17.03 9.80
C LYS A 36 5.41 17.01 8.31
N LEU A 37 4.49 16.56 7.44
CA LEU A 37 4.68 16.59 6.00
C LEU A 37 4.70 18.01 5.43
N HIS A 38 3.90 18.92 5.99
CA HIS A 38 3.93 20.34 5.61
C HIS A 38 5.24 21.01 6.01
N GLU A 39 5.75 20.72 7.21
CA GLU A 39 7.08 21.19 7.66
C GLU A 39 8.19 20.69 6.72
N LEU A 40 8.16 19.41 6.34
CA LEU A 40 9.12 18.82 5.39
C LEU A 40 9.03 19.47 3.99
N LEU A 41 7.81 19.72 3.51
CA LEU A 41 7.57 20.40 2.23
C LEU A 41 8.13 21.83 2.24
N GLU A 42 7.95 22.55 3.34
CA GLU A 42 8.45 23.91 3.50
C GLU A 42 9.99 23.94 3.55
N GLY A 43 10.61 22.99 4.26
CA GLY A 43 12.06 22.81 4.25
C GLY A 43 12.63 22.56 2.85
N GLU A 44 12.01 21.67 2.06
CA GLU A 44 12.45 21.41 0.68
C GLU A 44 12.24 22.62 -0.24
N ARG A 45 11.16 23.40 -0.04
CA ARG A 45 10.92 24.65 -0.78
C ARG A 45 11.95 25.72 -0.42
N GLN A 46 12.30 25.85 0.84
CA GLN A 46 13.35 26.78 1.29
C GLN A 46 14.71 26.36 0.74
N ALA A 47 15.04 25.07 0.79
CA ALA A 47 16.28 24.54 0.20
C ALA A 47 16.35 24.82 -1.31
N LEU A 48 15.25 24.63 -2.04
CA LEU A 48 15.15 24.97 -3.46
C LEU A 48 15.37 26.48 -3.72
N GLN A 49 14.85 27.35 -2.85
CA GLN A 49 15.01 28.80 -2.96
C GLN A 49 16.43 29.26 -2.61
N SER A 50 17.06 28.68 -1.60
CA SER A 50 18.38 29.08 -1.10
C SER A 50 19.54 28.49 -1.91
N HIS A 51 19.40 27.27 -2.42
CA HIS A 51 20.47 26.55 -3.12
C HIS A 51 20.22 26.39 -4.63
N GLY A 52 19.09 26.92 -5.13
CA GLY A 52 18.67 26.77 -6.51
C GLY A 52 18.10 25.38 -6.83
N ALA A 53 17.84 25.11 -8.10
CA ALA A 53 17.32 23.82 -8.57
C ALA A 53 18.38 22.71 -8.48
N GLY A 54 18.74 22.32 -7.26
CA GLY A 54 19.50 21.11 -6.99
C GLY A 54 18.76 19.86 -7.51
N PRO A 55 19.48 18.78 -7.86
CA PRO A 55 18.98 17.70 -8.72
C PRO A 55 17.84 16.83 -8.13
N GLY A 56 17.38 17.12 -6.90
CA GLY A 56 16.36 16.34 -6.20
C GLY A 56 15.18 17.13 -5.65
N HIS A 57 15.28 18.44 -5.44
CA HIS A 57 14.26 19.19 -4.68
C HIS A 57 12.87 19.17 -5.32
N ALA A 58 12.77 19.30 -6.65
CA ALA A 58 11.48 19.20 -7.34
C ALA A 58 10.84 17.81 -7.17
N ALA A 59 11.64 16.74 -7.26
CA ALA A 59 11.17 15.37 -7.05
C ALA A 59 10.81 15.08 -5.58
N ASN A 60 11.56 15.66 -4.64
CA ASN A 60 11.26 15.60 -3.21
C ASN A 60 9.92 16.30 -2.91
N ILE A 61 9.73 17.50 -3.43
CA ILE A 61 8.47 18.25 -3.31
C ILE A 61 7.29 17.45 -3.86
N GLU A 62 7.45 16.82 -5.02
CA GLU A 62 6.41 15.96 -5.61
C GLU A 62 6.11 14.75 -4.71
N ALA A 63 7.15 14.08 -4.19
CA ALA A 63 7.00 12.93 -3.30
C ALA A 63 6.26 13.28 -2.01
N VAL A 64 6.64 14.38 -1.35
CA VAL A 64 5.99 14.87 -0.14
C VAL A 64 4.55 15.31 -0.43
N THR A 65 4.30 15.97 -1.56
CA THR A 65 2.95 16.37 -1.98
C THR A 65 2.04 15.16 -2.19
N ALA A 66 2.54 14.12 -2.86
CA ALA A 66 1.80 12.87 -3.07
C ALA A 66 1.49 12.15 -1.75
N GLU A 67 2.36 12.24 -0.75
CA GLU A 67 2.10 11.75 0.59
C GLU A 67 1.02 12.56 1.30
N ILE A 68 1.07 13.89 1.25
CA ILE A 68 0.05 14.78 1.82
C ILE A 68 -1.33 14.43 1.28
N GLU A 69 -1.46 14.24 -0.04
CA GLU A 69 -2.72 13.84 -0.64
C GLU A 69 -3.20 12.48 -0.14
N ARG A 70 -2.30 11.52 0.06
CA ARG A 70 -2.63 10.21 0.59
C ARG A 70 -3.13 10.29 2.03
N VAL A 71 -2.46 11.05 2.89
CA VAL A 71 -2.87 11.25 4.28
C VAL A 71 -4.20 12.02 4.36
N LYS A 72 -4.43 13.00 3.49
CA LYS A 72 -5.73 13.68 3.36
C LYS A 72 -6.85 12.69 3.01
N ARG A 73 -6.62 11.82 2.02
CA ARG A 73 -7.58 10.76 1.66
C ARG A 73 -7.85 9.85 2.86
N LEU A 74 -6.80 9.42 3.58
CA LEU A 74 -6.94 8.59 4.78
C LEU A 74 -7.81 9.25 5.86
N ALA A 75 -7.60 10.54 6.12
CA ALA A 75 -8.41 11.32 7.05
C ALA A 75 -9.88 11.39 6.61
N SER A 76 -10.14 11.55 5.30
CA SER A 76 -11.51 11.58 4.75
C SER A 76 -12.17 10.20 4.69
N THR A 77 -11.42 9.12 4.49
CA THR A 77 -11.94 7.74 4.41
C THR A 77 -12.22 7.10 5.77
N GLY A 78 -11.97 7.81 6.88
CA GLY A 78 -12.32 7.38 8.23
C GLY A 78 -13.82 7.05 8.45
N GLY A 79 -14.69 7.28 7.46
CA GLY A 79 -16.08 6.82 7.44
C GLY A 79 -16.40 5.65 6.50
N LYS A 80 -15.61 5.37 5.44
CA LYS A 80 -15.91 4.32 4.46
C LYS A 80 -14.67 3.84 3.71
N GLY A 81 -14.24 2.61 4.02
CA GLY A 81 -13.51 1.72 3.10
C GLY A 81 -12.04 2.05 2.84
N ALA A 82 -11.20 1.03 2.92
CA ALA A 82 -9.76 1.05 2.72
C ALA A 82 -9.28 1.85 1.47
N PRO A 83 -8.09 2.49 1.53
CA PRO A 83 -7.54 3.17 0.36
C PRO A 83 -7.08 2.16 -0.71
N PRO A 84 -7.03 2.57 -2.00
CA PRO A 84 -6.42 1.75 -3.03
C PRO A 84 -4.93 1.61 -2.73
N ARG A 85 -4.51 0.36 -2.60
CA ARG A 85 -3.12 -0.07 -2.43
C ARG A 85 -2.30 0.50 -3.60
N HIS A 86 -1.54 1.56 -3.34
CA HIS A 86 -0.53 2.04 -4.28
C HIS A 86 0.63 1.02 -4.25
N GLU A 87 0.51 -0.03 -5.05
CA GLU A 87 1.60 -0.94 -5.36
C GLU A 87 2.60 -0.19 -6.26
N ARG A 88 3.55 0.52 -5.65
CA ARG A 88 4.79 0.84 -6.35
C ARG A 88 5.58 -0.46 -6.49
N GLY A 89 5.60 -0.98 -7.72
CA GLY A 89 6.66 -1.80 -8.26
C GLY A 89 6.80 -3.20 -7.67
N GLN A 90 5.96 -4.14 -8.11
CA GLN A 90 6.45 -5.50 -8.37
C GLN A 90 5.91 -5.99 -9.70
N GLN A 91 6.84 -6.51 -10.49
CA GLN A 91 6.72 -6.97 -11.85
C GLN A 91 5.56 -7.95 -12.02
N GLY A 92 4.92 -7.89 -13.19
CA GLY A 92 3.74 -8.65 -13.53
C GLY A 92 3.86 -10.14 -13.20
N ARG A 93 2.93 -10.63 -12.39
CA ARG A 93 2.55 -12.04 -12.37
C ARG A 93 1.18 -12.15 -13.04
N PRO A 94 1.04 -12.87 -14.15
CA PRO A 94 -0.29 -13.16 -14.67
C PRO A 94 -1.05 -13.98 -13.62
N ALA A 95 -2.30 -13.60 -13.40
CA ALA A 95 -3.25 -14.30 -12.57
C ALA A 95 -3.19 -15.80 -12.91
N ARG A 96 -2.83 -16.59 -11.90
CA ARG A 96 -2.79 -18.04 -11.98
C ARG A 96 -4.24 -18.50 -12.25
N PRO A 97 -4.54 -19.18 -13.37
CA PRO A 97 -5.84 -19.81 -13.52
C PRO A 97 -5.97 -20.87 -12.42
N THR A 98 -7.10 -20.83 -11.75
CA THR A 98 -7.61 -21.83 -10.84
C THR A 98 -7.37 -23.23 -11.41
N GLN A 99 -6.77 -24.08 -10.57
CA GLN A 99 -6.37 -25.44 -10.90
C GLN A 99 -7.53 -26.31 -11.43
N PRO A 100 -7.21 -27.36 -12.20
CA PRO A 100 -8.14 -28.14 -12.99
C PRO A 100 -9.02 -29.07 -12.15
N HIS A 101 -10.24 -29.28 -12.62
CA HIS A 101 -11.13 -30.33 -12.16
C HIS A 101 -10.45 -31.71 -12.26
N TYR A 102 -9.97 -32.23 -11.13
CA TYR A 102 -9.65 -33.64 -10.98
C TYR A 102 -10.33 -34.14 -9.70
N ARG A 103 -11.60 -34.52 -9.79
CA ARG A 103 -12.21 -35.37 -8.76
C ARG A 103 -11.76 -36.79 -9.00
N ALA A 104 -11.10 -37.33 -7.97
CA ALA A 104 -10.49 -38.63 -7.92
C ALA A 104 -11.47 -39.75 -8.29
N ARG A 105 -10.95 -40.65 -9.13
CA ARG A 105 -11.52 -41.93 -9.53
C ARG A 105 -11.58 -42.84 -8.30
N ASN A 106 -12.74 -42.95 -7.66
CA ASN A 106 -12.94 -43.92 -6.59
C ASN A 106 -13.10 -45.33 -7.18
N LYS A 107 -12.18 -46.20 -6.78
CA LYS A 107 -12.04 -47.61 -7.12
C LYS A 107 -12.73 -48.42 -6.01
N GLY A 108 -13.60 -49.35 -6.38
CA GLY A 108 -14.27 -50.29 -5.47
C GLY A 108 -15.76 -50.34 -5.81
N ARG A 109 -16.40 -51.48 -6.09
CA ARG A 109 -16.29 -52.77 -5.41
C ARG A 109 -16.93 -53.83 -6.32
N ARG A 110 -16.30 -55.00 -6.40
CA ARG A 110 -16.78 -56.20 -7.10
C ARG A 110 -18.11 -56.65 -6.49
N THR A 111 -19.11 -56.95 -7.32
CA THR A 111 -20.11 -57.98 -7.03
C THR A 111 -20.08 -58.98 -8.19
N MET A 112 -19.42 -60.11 -7.94
CA MET A 112 -19.50 -61.33 -8.72
C MET A 112 -20.80 -62.05 -8.38
N GLY A 113 -21.49 -62.55 -9.42
CA GLY A 113 -22.63 -63.48 -9.31
C GLY A 113 -23.91 -62.88 -9.89
N ARG A 114 -24.71 -63.57 -10.71
CA ARG A 114 -24.71 -64.96 -11.19
C ARG A 114 -25.89 -65.06 -12.17
N SER A 115 -25.74 -65.73 -13.31
CA SER A 115 -26.78 -66.46 -14.12
C SER A 115 -28.09 -65.70 -14.51
N GLY A 116 -28.53 -65.62 -15.77
CA GLY A 116 -28.55 -66.64 -16.81
C GLY A 116 -29.82 -67.51 -16.70
N GLY A 117 -30.86 -67.20 -17.49
CA GLY A 117 -31.87 -68.15 -17.99
C GLY A 117 -33.14 -68.38 -17.15
N ARG A 118 -34.28 -67.87 -17.65
CA ARG A 118 -35.39 -68.66 -18.24
C ARG A 118 -36.44 -67.71 -18.84
#